data_AF-A0A9Q0FUZ0-F1
#
_entry.id   AF-A0A9Q0FUZ0-F1
#
_cell.length_a   1.000
_cell.length_b   1.000
_cell.length_c   1.000
_cell.angle_alpha   90.00
_cell.angle_beta   90.00
_cell.angle_gamma   90.00
#
_symmetry.space_group_name_H-M   'P 1'
#
loop_
_entity.id
_entity.type
_entity.pdbx_description
1 polymer ?
#
loop_
_entity_poly.entity_id
_entity_poly.type
_entity_poly.pdbx_seq_one_letter_code
_entity_poly.pdbx_strand_id
1 'polypeptide(L)'
;MLKTRFENYPKGKPFSMILGDFLGKGIFNVDGDSWLFQRKMASLELASISIRTYAIDIVTKEVTCRLLPLLSSAAKTNSAIIDLQDVLQRFSFDNICKFSFGLDPGCLDSSLPIPLFAESFDLASRL
;
A
#
# COMPACT_ATOMS: atom_id res chain seq x y z
N MET A 1 -16.18 21.74 -4.29
CA MET A 1 -17.08 21.13 -3.29
C MET A 1 -16.28 20.40 -2.21
N LEU A 2 -15.61 19.28 -2.50
CA LEU A 2 -14.84 18.52 -1.48
C LEU A 2 -13.63 19.27 -0.89
N LYS A 3 -13.01 20.20 -1.64
CA LYS A 3 -11.89 21.02 -1.13
C LYS A 3 -12.34 22.20 -0.25
N THR A 4 -13.45 22.84 -0.61
CA THR A 4 -13.89 24.14 -0.04
C THR A 4 -15.05 24.04 0.93
N ARG A 5 -15.76 22.90 0.95
CA ARG A 5 -16.87 22.59 1.86
C ARG A 5 -16.67 21.23 2.51
N PHE A 6 -15.42 20.89 2.86
CA PHE A 6 -15.03 19.57 3.34
C PHE A 6 -15.86 19.09 4.54
N GLU A 7 -16.15 20.00 5.48
CA GLU A 7 -16.96 19.73 6.67
C GLU A 7 -18.38 19.23 6.35
N ASN A 8 -18.93 19.57 5.18
CA ASN A 8 -20.26 19.13 4.75
C ASN A 8 -20.27 17.71 4.17
N TYR A 9 -19.10 17.09 3.96
CA TYR A 9 -18.97 15.76 3.34
C TYR A 9 -18.06 14.86 4.18
N PRO A 10 -18.45 14.53 5.43
CA PRO A 10 -17.73 13.53 6.21
C PRO A 10 -17.84 12.16 5.53
N LYS A 11 -16.87 11.26 5.78
CA LYS A 11 -17.00 9.85 5.40
C LYS A 11 -18.20 9.21 6.08
N GLY A 12 -18.44 9.64 7.33
CA GLY A 12 -19.66 9.33 8.06
C GLY A 12 -19.65 7.94 8.69
N LYS A 13 -20.70 7.67 9.46
CA LYS A 13 -20.83 6.44 10.26
C LYS A 13 -20.70 5.15 9.46
N PRO A 14 -21.29 4.99 8.26
CA PRO A 14 -21.18 3.75 7.50
C PRO A 14 -19.72 3.39 7.19
N PHE A 15 -18.93 4.37 6.75
CA PHE A 15 -17.51 4.17 6.44
C PHE A 15 -16.71 3.77 7.70
N SER A 16 -16.95 4.48 8.80
CA SER A 16 -16.28 4.20 10.08
C SER A 16 -16.62 2.85 10.68
N MET A 17 -17.83 2.33 10.41
CA MET A 17 -18.31 1.06 10.90
C MET A 17 -17.74 -0.11 10.08
N ILE A 18 -17.71 0.04 8.76
CA ILE A 18 -17.19 -1.00 7.86
C ILE A 18 -15.67 -1.14 8.04
N LEU A 19 -14.93 -0.03 8.04
CA LEU A 19 -13.47 -0.05 8.09
C LEU A 19 -12.92 0.12 9.51
N GLY A 20 -13.77 0.13 10.53
CA GLY A 20 -13.38 0.34 11.93
C GLY A 20 -12.41 -0.72 12.43
N ASP A 21 -12.71 -1.99 12.20
CA ASP A 21 -11.88 -3.11 12.67
C ASP A 21 -10.56 -3.22 11.89
N PHE A 22 -10.54 -2.76 10.64
CA PHE A 22 -9.37 -2.85 9.77
C PHE A 22 -8.45 -1.62 9.87
N LEU A 23 -9.00 -0.41 9.76
CA LEU A 23 -8.25 0.86 9.71
C LEU A 23 -8.30 1.65 11.02
N GLY A 24 -9.05 1.17 12.02
CA GLY A 24 -9.14 1.78 13.33
C GLY A 24 -9.59 3.25 13.27
N LYS A 25 -8.93 4.09 14.06
CA LYS A 25 -9.12 5.55 14.04
C LYS A 25 -8.05 6.28 13.21
N GLY A 26 -7.53 5.60 12.17
CA GLY A 26 -6.53 6.14 11.27
C GLY A 26 -7.10 7.17 10.28
N ILE A 27 -6.20 7.82 9.54
CA ILE A 27 -6.48 8.97 8.66
C ILE A 27 -7.52 8.65 7.58
N PHE A 28 -7.63 7.38 7.19
CA PHE A 28 -8.62 6.94 6.21
C PHE A 28 -10.02 6.79 6.80
N ASN A 29 -10.16 6.68 8.12
CA ASN A 29 -11.42 6.36 8.77
C ASN A 29 -12.03 7.50 9.60
N VAL A 30 -11.22 8.39 10.17
CA VAL A 30 -11.71 9.51 10.99
C VAL A 30 -12.12 10.73 10.17
N ASP A 31 -12.97 11.59 10.72
CA ASP A 31 -13.42 12.86 10.15
C ASP A 31 -13.07 14.06 11.07
N GLY A 32 -13.32 15.28 10.59
CA GLY A 32 -13.18 16.52 11.37
C GLY A 32 -11.75 16.82 11.81
N ASP A 33 -11.61 17.37 13.02
CA ASP A 33 -10.32 17.81 13.57
C ASP A 33 -9.30 16.67 13.70
N SER A 34 -9.76 15.46 14.04
CA SER A 34 -8.90 14.28 14.11
C SER A 34 -8.26 13.97 12.75
N TRP A 35 -9.06 14.03 11.68
CA TRP A 35 -8.56 13.85 10.33
C TRP A 35 -7.61 14.96 9.92
N LEU A 36 -7.96 16.22 10.20
CA LEU A 36 -7.15 17.38 9.86
C LEU A 36 -5.76 17.31 10.53
N PHE A 37 -5.74 16.94 11.81
CA PHE A 37 -4.51 16.74 12.57
C PHE A 37 -3.64 15.64 11.95
N GLN A 38 -4.19 14.45 11.73
CA GLN A 38 -3.45 13.32 11.15
C GLN A 38 -2.96 13.63 9.72
N ARG A 39 -3.78 14.28 8.91
CA ARG A 39 -3.41 14.73 7.56
C ARG A 39 -2.27 15.73 7.59
N LYS A 40 -2.31 16.71 8.50
CA LYS A 40 -1.24 17.70 8.62
C LYS A 40 0.08 17.02 8.96
N MET A 41 0.07 16.09 9.92
CA MET A 41 1.26 15.31 10.28
C MET A 41 1.77 14.46 9.11
N ALA A 42 0.91 13.65 8.50
CA ALA A 42 1.29 12.79 7.38
C ALA A 42 1.83 13.59 6.18
N SER A 43 1.25 14.76 5.89
CA SER A 43 1.70 15.61 4.78
C SER A 43 3.10 16.18 5.02
N LEU A 44 3.44 16.50 6.27
CA LEU A 44 4.78 16.99 6.63
C LEU A 44 5.81 15.88 6.52
N GLU A 45 5.53 14.70 7.08
CA GLU A 45 6.42 13.55 7.01
C GLU A 45 6.67 13.10 5.56
N LEU A 46 5.61 12.95 4.76
CA LEU A 46 5.73 12.53 3.36
C LEU A 46 6.29 13.62 2.43
N ALA A 47 6.33 14.88 2.88
CA ALA A 47 7.02 15.95 2.16
C ALA A 47 8.54 15.95 2.42
N SER A 48 9.00 15.28 3.47
CA SER A 48 10.42 15.22 3.82
C SER A 48 11.24 14.59 2.70
N ILE A 49 12.37 15.22 2.38
CA ILE A 49 13.34 14.70 1.41
C ILE A 49 13.84 13.32 1.85
N SER A 50 14.14 13.12 3.14
CA SER A 50 14.63 11.84 3.64
C SER A 50 13.65 10.70 3.40
N ILE A 51 12.36 10.95 3.68
CA ILE A 51 11.28 9.97 3.49
C ILE A 51 11.08 9.67 2.00
N ARG A 52 11.12 10.69 1.13
CA ARG A 52 11.00 10.50 -0.32
C ARG A 52 12.19 9.74 -0.90
N THR A 53 13.41 10.07 -0.49
CA THR A 53 14.61 9.34 -0.90
C THR A 53 14.56 7.89 -0.45
N TYR A 54 14.09 7.64 0.78
CA TYR A 54 13.90 6.28 1.29
C TYR A 54 12.85 5.49 0.48
N ALA A 55 11.71 6.11 0.15
CA ALA A 55 10.71 5.49 -0.71
C ALA A 55 11.25 5.15 -2.10
N ILE A 56 12.04 6.05 -2.71
CA ILE A 56 12.68 5.81 -4.01
C ILE A 56 13.67 4.65 -3.93
N ASP A 57 14.46 4.55 -2.85
CA ASP A 57 15.41 3.46 -2.65
C ASP A 57 14.70 2.10 -2.52
N ILE A 58 13.62 2.04 -1.72
CA ILE A 58 12.79 0.83 -1.60
C ILE A 58 12.25 0.41 -2.97
N VAL A 59 11.60 1.33 -3.69
CA VAL A 59 10.98 1.05 -4.99
C VAL A 59 12.02 0.64 -6.01
N THR A 60 13.16 1.34 -6.06
CA THR A 60 14.25 1.03 -6.99
C THR A 60 14.78 -0.38 -6.75
N LYS A 61 15.04 -0.75 -5.49
CA LYS A 61 15.47 -2.09 -5.12
C LYS A 61 14.45 -3.15 -5.52
N GLU A 62 13.17 -2.92 -5.24
CA GLU A 62 12.11 -3.88 -5.59
C GLU A 62 12.01 -4.08 -7.11
N VAL A 63 12.13 -2.99 -7.87
CA VAL A 63 12.14 -3.04 -9.34
C VAL A 63 13.33 -3.82 -9.86
N THR A 64 14.54 -3.49 -9.40
CA THR A 64 15.77 -4.09 -9.93
C THR A 64 15.95 -5.55 -9.50
N CYS A 65 15.54 -5.90 -8.28
CA CYS A 65 15.84 -7.20 -7.69
C CYS A 65 14.73 -8.24 -7.88
N ARG A 66 13.47 -7.83 -8.04
CA ARG A 66 12.33 -8.76 -8.17
C ARG A 66 11.50 -8.55 -9.42
N LEU A 67 11.00 -7.33 -9.66
CA LEU A 67 10.08 -7.09 -10.78
C LEU A 67 10.74 -7.32 -12.14
N LEU A 68 11.89 -6.69 -12.41
CA LEU A 68 12.59 -6.86 -13.69
C LEU A 68 13.05 -8.30 -13.93
N PRO A 69 13.62 -9.03 -12.95
CA PRO A 69 13.91 -10.45 -13.10
C PRO A 69 12.66 -11.30 -13.41
N LEU A 70 11.54 -11.07 -12.72
CA LEU A 70 10.29 -11.78 -12.97
C LEU A 70 9.81 -11.57 -14.41
N LEU A 71 9.72 -10.32 -14.85
CA LEU A 71 9.28 -9.98 -16.20
C LEU A 71 10.24 -10.51 -17.27
N SER A 72 11.56 -10.44 -17.02
CA SER A 72 12.58 -10.95 -17.93
C SER A 72 12.54 -12.47 -18.06
N SER A 73 12.27 -13.19 -16.96
CA SER A 73 12.11 -14.65 -16.96
C SER A 73 10.90 -15.09 -17.76
N ALA A 74 9.77 -14.41 -17.54
CA ALA A 74 8.54 -14.69 -18.28
C ALA A 74 8.70 -14.35 -19.77
N ALA A 75 9.35 -13.25 -20.14
CA ALA A 75 9.59 -12.88 -21.54
C ALA A 75 10.45 -13.90 -22.30
N LYS A 76 11.32 -14.66 -21.61
CA LYS A 76 12.11 -15.74 -22.22
C LYS A 76 11.30 -17.02 -22.46
N THR A 77 10.15 -17.15 -21.81
CA THR A 77 9.28 -18.32 -21.89
C THR A 77 8.15 -18.02 -22.86
N ASN A 78 8.20 -18.58 -24.08
CA ASN A 78 7.27 -18.29 -25.18
C ASN A 78 5.76 -18.47 -24.86
N SER A 79 5.41 -19.12 -23.75
CA SER A 79 4.02 -19.36 -23.33
C SER A 79 3.69 -18.83 -21.93
N ALA A 80 4.55 -18.00 -21.32
CA ALA A 80 4.26 -17.45 -20.01
C ALA A 80 3.16 -16.39 -20.09
N ILE A 81 2.04 -16.66 -19.41
CA ILE A 81 0.97 -15.68 -19.19
C ILE A 81 1.23 -15.08 -17.80
N ILE A 82 1.36 -13.75 -17.75
CA ILE A 82 1.50 -13.00 -16.50
C ILE A 82 0.22 -12.22 -16.28
N ASP A 83 -0.36 -12.36 -15.09
CA ASP A 83 -1.38 -11.43 -14.60
C ASP A 83 -0.68 -10.19 -14.00
N LEU A 84 -0.74 -9.07 -14.72
CA LEU A 84 -0.16 -7.81 -14.25
C LEU A 84 -0.87 -7.23 -13.04
N GLN A 85 -2.16 -7.54 -12.83
CA GLN A 85 -2.89 -7.07 -11.65
C GLN A 85 -2.30 -7.71 -10.39
N ASP A 86 -2.14 -9.02 -10.41
CA ASP A 86 -1.54 -9.79 -9.30
C ASP A 86 -0.07 -9.40 -9.08
N VAL A 87 0.74 -9.29 -10.14
CA VAL A 87 2.14 -8.85 -10.04
C VAL A 87 2.27 -7.46 -9.43
N LEU A 88 1.48 -6.48 -9.89
CA LEU A 88 1.55 -5.12 -9.37
C LEU A 88 0.95 -5.00 -7.96
N GLN A 89 -0.02 -5.83 -7.60
CA GLN A 89 -0.53 -5.93 -6.23
C GLN A 89 0.56 -6.42 -5.28
N ARG A 90 1.25 -7.52 -5.62
CA ARG A 90 2.35 -8.09 -4.82
C ARG A 90 3.53 -7.12 -4.72
N PHE A 91 3.90 -6.48 -5.82
CA PHE A 91 4.90 -5.41 -5.84
C PHE A 91 4.52 -4.25 -4.91
N SER A 92 3.28 -3.75 -4.99
CA SER A 92 2.83 -2.63 -4.16
C SER A 92 2.80 -3.00 -2.69
N PHE A 93 2.41 -4.23 -2.37
CA PHE A 93 2.37 -4.75 -1.01
C PHE A 93 3.78 -4.85 -0.39
N ASP A 94 4.76 -5.38 -1.12
CA ASP A 94 6.14 -5.45 -0.64
C ASP A 94 6.72 -4.06 -0.38
N ASN A 95 6.48 -3.11 -1.29
CA ASN A 95 6.94 -1.72 -1.14
C ASN A 95 6.31 -1.04 0.08
N ILE A 96 4.98 -1.11 0.25
CA ILE A 96 4.31 -0.41 1.35
C ILE A 96 4.64 -1.04 2.70
N CYS A 97 4.87 -2.36 2.76
CA CYS A 97 5.31 -3.04 3.99
C CYS A 97 6.72 -2.63 4.40
N LYS A 98 7.64 -2.54 3.43
CA LYS A 98 9.00 -2.03 3.69
C LYS A 98 8.96 -0.60 4.17
N PHE A 99 8.18 0.25 3.49
CA PHE A 99 8.08 1.66 3.79
C PHE A 99 7.43 1.93 5.16
N SER A 100 6.35 1.22 5.48
CA SER A 100 5.51 1.51 6.66
C SER A 100 5.94 0.74 7.91
N PHE A 101 6.42 -0.49 7.73
CA PHE A 101 6.71 -1.42 8.84
C PHE A 101 8.17 -1.86 8.89
N GLY A 102 8.99 -1.53 7.89
CA GLY A 102 10.35 -2.06 7.78
C GLY A 102 10.40 -3.57 7.52
N LEU A 103 9.27 -4.17 7.09
CA LEU A 103 9.14 -5.60 6.85
C LEU A 103 9.20 -5.89 5.35
N ASP A 104 9.89 -6.95 4.95
CA ASP A 104 9.92 -7.44 3.57
C ASP A 104 9.12 -8.75 3.47
N PRO A 105 7.87 -8.72 2.98
CA PRO A 105 7.05 -9.91 2.82
C PRO A 105 7.56 -10.84 1.69
N GLY A 106 8.20 -10.27 0.67
CA GLY A 106 8.70 -11.03 -0.48
C GLY A 106 7.59 -11.61 -1.36
N CYS A 107 6.40 -11.03 -1.39
CA CYS A 107 5.25 -11.51 -2.17
C CYS A 107 5.53 -11.61 -3.67
N LEU A 108 6.44 -10.79 -4.20
CA LEU A 108 6.77 -10.81 -5.62
C LEU A 108 7.68 -12.00 -6.03
N ASP A 109 8.31 -12.66 -5.06
CA ASP A 109 9.14 -13.84 -5.31
C ASP A 109 8.26 -15.10 -5.43
N SER A 110 8.16 -15.65 -6.65
CA SER A 110 7.37 -16.85 -6.91
C SER A 110 7.92 -18.13 -6.26
N SER A 111 9.15 -18.09 -5.74
CA SER A 111 9.74 -19.22 -5.01
C SER A 111 9.33 -19.28 -3.54
N LEU A 112 8.76 -18.19 -3.01
CA LEU A 112 8.32 -18.09 -1.63
C LEU A 112 6.81 -18.33 -1.51
N PRO A 113 6.35 -18.93 -0.40
CA PRO A 113 4.93 -18.97 -0.11
C PRO A 113 4.41 -17.56 0.16
N ILE A 114 3.14 -17.30 -0.16
CA ILE A 114 2.48 -16.05 0.21
C ILE A 114 2.49 -15.94 1.74
N PRO A 115 3.01 -14.85 2.33
CA PRO A 115 3.04 -14.68 3.78
C PRO A 115 1.63 -14.61 4.37
N LEU A 116 1.43 -15.21 5.55
CA LEU A 116 0.15 -15.15 6.29
C LEU A 116 -0.35 -13.71 6.48
N PHE A 117 0.57 -12.76 6.66
CA PHE A 117 0.23 -11.35 6.77
C PHE A 117 -0.41 -10.79 5.49
N ALA A 118 0.09 -11.15 4.31
CA ALA A 118 -0.47 -10.71 3.04
C ALA A 118 -1.88 -11.27 2.83
N GLU A 119 -2.08 -12.55 3.13
CA GLU A 119 -3.39 -13.20 3.06
C GLU A 119 -4.39 -12.57 4.04
N SER A 120 -3.97 -12.36 5.30
CA SER A 120 -4.82 -11.75 6.34
C SER A 120 -5.18 -10.31 5.99
N PHE A 121 -4.25 -9.55 5.43
CA PHE A 121 -4.49 -8.17 5.00
C PHE A 121 -5.47 -8.11 3.83
N ASP A 122 -5.28 -8.97 2.82
CA ASP A 122 -6.17 -9.04 1.66
C ASP A 122 -7.59 -9.44 2.09
N LEU A 123 -7.72 -10.44 2.97
CA LEU A 123 -8.99 -10.84 3.56
C LEU A 123 -9.69 -9.70 4.29
N ALA A 124 -8.98 -8.95 5.14
CA ALA A 124 -9.53 -7.83 5.87
C ALA A 124 -9.94 -6.64 4.97
N SER A 125 -9.35 -6.55 3.77
CA SER A 125 -9.65 -5.50 2.79
C SER A 125 -10.84 -5.80 1.87
N ARG A 126 -11.32 -7.05 1.83
CA ARG A 126 -12.47 -7.50 1.04
C ARG A 126 -13.77 -7.31 1.85
N LEU A 127 -14.21 -6.07 2.01
CA LEU A 127 -15.51 -5.71 2.59
C LEU A 127 -16.52 -5.31 1.51
#